data_AF-A0A7V6P1Z5-F1
#
_entry.id   AF-A0A7V6P1Z5-F1
#
_cell.length_a   1.000
_cell.length_b   1.000
_cell.length_c   1.000
_cell.angle_alpha   90.00
_cell.angle_beta   90.00
_cell.angle_gamma   90.00
#
_symmetry.space_group_name_H-M   'P 1'
#
loop_
_entity.id
_entity.type
_entity.pdbx_description
1 polymer ?
#
loop_
_entity_poly.entity_id
_entity_poly.type
_entity_poly.pdbx_seq_one_letter_code
_entity_poly.pdbx_strand_id
1 'polypeptide(L)'
;MRDYIAINKNIPQWKGCVHMHTVRSGDSKCPYAEALDEYRKKGFDFCVMTDHQVYWNSDEMDKEDFLVLSGVEIAFDFNLDHPYTLNRRQEKHLHLNLIWDVTKGECGFQHGEVIKRPMDWGIDSWNQFIEEVKEKNQIVILNHPNWSHMDFELILALHGCLAFEVWNSGSVLDVGGYPDDAVWDYCLSRGKRIRAVAGDDTHNYGEEFGICGSSATIVCTENFSKAGIVEALKEGRFYPTTGPKIYDLRIVDGTLHLECSPASVITIVGGNGFGRSYYAKNGDYLNELDWQVNSNLNYFRIRVTDQFGKTAWSQPIMMQDLLVGS
;
A
#
# COMPACT_ATOMS: atom_id res chain seq x y z
N MET A 1 21.27 15.11 13.56
CA MET A 1 20.11 14.44 12.92
C MET A 1 19.17 14.05 14.04
N ARG A 2 17.86 14.24 13.91
CA ARG A 2 16.94 13.81 14.97
C ARG A 2 16.79 12.29 14.96
N ASP A 3 16.60 11.71 16.13
CA ASP A 3 16.19 10.32 16.25
C ASP A 3 14.80 10.12 15.62
N TYR A 4 14.59 8.95 15.03
CA TYR A 4 13.36 8.65 14.32
C TYR A 4 13.06 7.15 14.41
N ILE A 5 11.80 6.79 14.65
CA ILE A 5 11.36 5.40 14.73
C ILE A 5 10.33 5.19 13.63
N ALA A 6 10.67 4.37 12.63
CA ALA A 6 9.76 3.99 11.56
C ALA A 6 8.94 2.77 11.97
N ILE A 7 9.61 1.73 12.48
CA ILE A 7 9.01 0.48 12.97
C ILE A 7 9.64 0.17 14.33
N ASN A 8 8.82 -0.18 15.31
CA ASN A 8 9.24 -0.47 16.68
C ASN A 8 8.91 -1.92 17.03
N LYS A 9 9.94 -2.72 17.32
CA LYS A 9 9.76 -4.14 17.67
C LYS A 9 8.92 -4.43 18.92
N ASN A 10 8.74 -3.42 19.78
CA ASN A 10 7.92 -3.57 20.98
C ASN A 10 6.43 -3.30 20.73
N ILE A 11 6.05 -2.87 19.51
CA ILE A 11 4.68 -2.59 19.14
C ILE A 11 4.13 -3.78 18.32
N PRO A 12 2.92 -4.29 18.63
CA PRO A 12 2.30 -5.36 17.86
C PRO A 12 2.19 -5.03 16.36
N GLN A 13 2.39 -6.05 15.54
CA GLN A 13 2.32 -5.97 14.08
C GLN A 13 1.13 -6.78 13.57
N TRP A 14 0.21 -6.13 12.86
CA TRP A 14 -1.04 -6.69 12.35
C TRP A 14 -0.97 -6.82 10.84
N LYS A 15 -1.19 -8.03 10.32
CA LYS A 15 -1.13 -8.38 8.90
C LYS A 15 -2.47 -8.06 8.22
N GLY A 16 -2.44 -7.15 7.26
CA GLY A 16 -3.62 -6.68 6.55
C GLY A 16 -3.65 -6.98 5.07
N CYS A 17 -4.84 -7.31 4.56
CA CYS A 17 -5.17 -7.21 3.13
C CYS A 17 -5.85 -5.86 2.90
N VAL A 18 -5.37 -5.07 1.94
CA VAL A 18 -5.91 -3.72 1.64
C VAL A 18 -6.59 -3.63 0.28
N HIS A 19 -6.66 -4.74 -0.46
CA HIS A 19 -7.28 -4.81 -1.78
C HIS A 19 -7.72 -6.24 -2.07
N MET A 20 -9.03 -6.47 -2.17
CA MET A 20 -9.66 -7.77 -2.47
C MET A 20 -11.06 -7.61 -3.08
N HIS A 21 -11.49 -8.60 -3.86
CA HIS A 21 -12.80 -8.61 -4.52
C HIS A 21 -13.63 -9.83 -4.14
N THR A 22 -14.92 -9.64 -4.01
CA THR A 22 -15.91 -10.69 -3.73
C THR A 22 -16.98 -10.68 -4.80
N VAL A 23 -17.96 -11.57 -4.67
CA VAL A 23 -19.13 -11.64 -5.57
C VAL A 23 -19.86 -10.29 -5.74
N ARG A 24 -19.69 -9.35 -4.81
CA ARG A 24 -20.29 -8.00 -4.89
C ARG A 24 -19.65 -7.14 -6.00
N SER A 25 -18.42 -7.44 -6.44
CA SER A 25 -17.75 -6.79 -7.58
C SER A 25 -18.32 -7.19 -8.94
N GLY A 26 -18.91 -8.39 -9.02
CA GLY A 26 -19.53 -8.93 -10.25
C GLY A 26 -18.59 -9.76 -11.14
N ASP A 27 -17.28 -9.72 -10.90
CA ASP A 27 -16.22 -10.46 -11.60
C ASP A 27 -15.47 -11.46 -10.72
N SER A 28 -15.65 -11.41 -9.41
CA SER A 28 -15.35 -12.55 -8.52
C SER A 28 -16.58 -13.44 -8.35
N LYS A 29 -16.35 -14.73 -8.08
CA LYS A 29 -17.40 -15.72 -7.75
C LYS A 29 -17.47 -16.04 -6.27
N CYS A 30 -16.55 -15.54 -5.44
CA CYS A 30 -16.44 -15.93 -4.04
C CYS A 30 -17.35 -15.08 -3.16
N PRO A 31 -18.22 -15.69 -2.34
CA PRO A 31 -18.96 -14.96 -1.30
C PRO A 31 -18.01 -14.25 -0.32
N TYR A 32 -18.35 -13.04 0.12
CA TYR A 32 -17.49 -12.25 1.01
C TYR A 32 -17.13 -12.97 2.31
N ALA A 33 -18.04 -13.78 2.86
CA ALA A 33 -17.78 -14.56 4.07
C ALA A 33 -16.70 -15.64 3.86
N GLU A 34 -16.69 -16.29 2.69
CA GLU A 34 -15.69 -17.29 2.33
C GLU A 34 -14.32 -16.64 2.06
N ALA A 35 -14.32 -15.53 1.32
CA ALA A 35 -13.13 -14.73 1.03
C ALA A 35 -12.41 -14.29 2.31
N LEU A 36 -13.15 -13.70 3.26
CA LEU A 36 -12.60 -13.26 4.55
C LEU A 36 -12.15 -14.44 5.43
N ASP A 37 -12.85 -15.57 5.36
CA ASP A 37 -12.45 -16.78 6.09
C ASP A 37 -11.12 -17.35 5.58
N GLU A 38 -10.87 -17.28 4.27
CA GLU A 38 -9.59 -17.67 3.68
C GLU A 38 -8.43 -16.78 4.17
N TYR A 39 -8.62 -15.45 4.20
CA TYR A 39 -7.64 -14.52 4.77
C TYR A 39 -7.36 -14.83 6.25
N ARG A 40 -8.40 -15.07 7.05
CA ARG A 40 -8.23 -15.43 8.46
C ARG A 40 -7.45 -16.74 8.63
N LYS A 41 -7.76 -17.77 7.84
CA LYS A 41 -6.99 -19.03 7.82
C LYS A 41 -5.53 -18.83 7.42
N LYS A 42 -5.22 -17.82 6.61
CA LYS A 42 -3.87 -17.41 6.20
C LYS A 42 -3.19 -16.46 7.20
N GLY A 43 -3.77 -16.28 8.39
CA GLY A 43 -3.21 -15.51 9.49
C GLY A 43 -3.20 -14.00 9.27
N PHE A 44 -4.18 -13.49 8.51
CA PHE A 44 -4.43 -12.05 8.45
C PHE A 44 -5.29 -11.62 9.63
N ASP A 45 -4.98 -10.44 10.16
CA ASP A 45 -5.66 -9.82 11.30
C ASP A 45 -6.73 -8.83 10.84
N PHE A 46 -6.60 -8.27 9.63
CA PHE A 46 -7.64 -7.42 9.06
C PHE A 46 -7.69 -7.49 7.53
N CYS A 47 -8.85 -7.12 6.99
CA CYS A 47 -9.06 -6.90 5.56
C CYS A 47 -9.78 -5.57 5.34
N VAL A 48 -9.49 -4.91 4.22
CA VAL A 48 -10.31 -3.82 3.69
C VAL A 48 -11.18 -4.42 2.59
N MET A 49 -12.50 -4.26 2.69
CA MET A 49 -13.40 -4.72 1.64
C MET A 49 -13.43 -3.68 0.52
N THR A 50 -13.02 -4.05 -0.69
CA THR A 50 -12.79 -3.11 -1.80
C THR A 50 -13.51 -3.55 -3.07
N ASP A 51 -14.72 -4.08 -2.95
CA ASP A 51 -15.50 -4.47 -4.12
C ASP A 51 -15.69 -3.29 -5.09
N HIS A 52 -15.71 -3.58 -6.40
CA HIS A 52 -15.82 -2.55 -7.43
C HIS A 52 -17.12 -1.75 -7.27
N GLN A 53 -17.01 -0.44 -7.04
CA GLN A 53 -18.11 0.51 -6.89
C GLN A 53 -19.12 0.25 -5.76
N VAL A 54 -19.09 -0.91 -5.08
CA VAL A 54 -20.11 -1.31 -4.10
C VAL A 54 -19.56 -1.18 -2.69
N TYR A 55 -19.87 -0.07 -2.05
CA TYR A 55 -19.26 0.31 -0.78
C TYR A 55 -19.60 -0.67 0.35
N TRP A 56 -18.59 -1.08 1.11
CA TRP A 56 -18.75 -1.87 2.33
C TRP A 56 -18.75 -0.95 3.55
N ASN A 57 -19.88 -0.85 4.24
CA ASN A 57 -19.98 -0.15 5.52
C ASN A 57 -20.73 -1.01 6.56
N SER A 58 -20.14 -2.14 6.93
CA SER A 58 -20.73 -3.12 7.85
C SER A 58 -19.67 -3.68 8.79
N ASP A 59 -20.09 -3.97 10.01
CA ASP A 59 -19.28 -4.66 11.03
C ASP A 59 -19.70 -6.14 11.15
N GLU A 60 -20.57 -6.65 10.26
CA GLU A 60 -21.18 -7.99 10.40
C GLU A 60 -20.16 -9.15 10.38
N MET A 61 -18.99 -8.91 9.79
CA MET A 61 -17.90 -9.89 9.66
C MET A 61 -16.76 -9.64 10.64
N ASP A 62 -16.85 -8.61 11.47
CA ASP A 62 -15.84 -8.34 12.50
C ASP A 62 -15.86 -9.43 13.56
N LYS A 63 -14.66 -9.72 14.09
CA LYS A 63 -14.42 -10.60 15.23
C LYS A 63 -13.43 -9.92 16.16
N GLU A 64 -13.35 -10.43 17.40
CA GLU A 64 -12.39 -9.93 18.40
C GLU A 64 -10.93 -9.98 17.89
N ASP A 65 -10.61 -10.97 17.05
CA ASP A 65 -9.29 -11.23 16.49
C ASP A 65 -9.19 -10.91 14.98
N PHE A 66 -10.23 -10.33 14.37
CA PHE A 66 -10.25 -10.06 12.94
C PHE A 66 -11.12 -8.86 12.57
N LEU A 67 -10.54 -7.82 11.98
CA LEU A 67 -11.26 -6.59 11.62
C LEU A 67 -11.56 -6.50 10.13
N VAL A 68 -12.77 -6.06 9.76
CA VAL A 68 -13.13 -5.74 8.37
C VAL A 68 -13.34 -4.24 8.23
N LEU A 69 -12.36 -3.58 7.63
CA LEU A 69 -12.40 -2.14 7.38
C LEU A 69 -13.32 -1.83 6.19
N SER A 70 -14.05 -0.73 6.35
CA SER A 70 -14.95 -0.19 5.33
C SER A 70 -14.19 0.40 4.16
N GLY A 71 -14.65 0.08 2.95
CA GLY A 71 -14.05 0.58 1.73
C GLY A 71 -14.78 0.19 0.45
N VAL A 72 -14.14 0.54 -0.66
CA VAL A 72 -14.57 0.28 -2.03
C VAL A 72 -13.37 0.48 -2.95
N GLU A 73 -13.35 -0.20 -4.09
CA GLU A 73 -12.50 0.23 -5.20
C GLU A 73 -13.32 1.06 -6.20
N ILE A 74 -12.82 2.23 -6.57
CA ILE A 74 -13.42 3.11 -7.57
C ILE A 74 -12.57 3.16 -8.84
N ALA A 75 -13.20 2.85 -9.97
CA ALA A 75 -12.66 3.09 -11.31
C ALA A 75 -13.25 4.37 -11.94
N PHE A 76 -12.51 4.96 -12.87
CA PHE A 76 -12.97 6.10 -13.68
C PHE A 76 -13.52 5.64 -15.03
N ASP A 77 -14.53 6.34 -15.54
CA ASP A 77 -15.02 6.18 -16.92
C ASP A 77 -14.15 6.97 -17.91
N PHE A 78 -13.97 6.40 -19.10
CA PHE A 78 -13.21 7.03 -20.17
C PHE A 78 -13.98 8.15 -20.84
N ASN A 79 -13.29 9.27 -21.06
CA ASN A 79 -13.79 10.34 -21.90
C ASN A 79 -13.22 10.24 -23.32
N LEU A 80 -14.10 10.04 -24.30
CA LEU A 80 -13.70 9.91 -25.69
C LEU A 80 -13.16 11.23 -26.29
N ASP A 81 -13.51 12.38 -25.69
CA ASP A 81 -13.01 13.69 -26.09
C ASP A 81 -11.64 14.01 -25.47
N HIS A 82 -11.19 13.22 -24.48
CA HIS A 82 -9.92 13.41 -23.77
C HIS A 82 -9.03 12.14 -23.76
N PRO A 83 -8.76 11.52 -24.92
CA PRO A 83 -8.21 10.16 -25.00
C PRO A 83 -6.72 10.04 -24.59
N TYR A 84 -6.09 11.11 -24.14
CA TYR A 84 -4.66 11.11 -23.81
C TYR A 84 -4.36 10.86 -22.33
N THR A 85 -5.38 10.91 -21.46
CA THR A 85 -5.20 10.67 -20.01
C THR A 85 -5.58 9.22 -19.67
N LEU A 86 -6.86 8.90 -19.50
CA LEU A 86 -7.34 7.51 -19.55
C LEU A 86 -7.73 7.13 -20.96
N ASN A 87 -7.47 5.88 -21.33
CA ASN A 87 -7.65 5.43 -22.70
C ASN A 87 -7.89 3.93 -22.78
N ARG A 88 -9.08 3.55 -23.23
CA ARG A 88 -9.46 2.14 -23.43
C ARG A 88 -8.57 1.41 -24.45
N ARG A 89 -8.09 2.08 -25.50
CA ARG A 89 -7.23 1.46 -26.54
C ARG A 89 -5.82 1.20 -26.06
N GLN A 90 -5.33 2.01 -25.12
CA GLN A 90 -4.01 1.85 -24.51
C GLN A 90 -4.10 1.16 -23.15
N GLU A 91 -5.29 0.71 -22.75
CA GLU A 91 -5.57 0.13 -21.43
C GLU A 91 -5.00 1.01 -20.30
N LYS A 92 -5.19 2.33 -20.42
CA LYS A 92 -4.82 3.31 -19.39
C LYS A 92 -6.00 3.53 -18.46
N HIS A 93 -5.86 3.10 -17.21
CA HIS A 93 -6.93 3.12 -16.22
C HIS A 93 -6.54 3.98 -15.00
N LEU A 94 -7.54 4.30 -14.17
CA LEU A 94 -7.34 4.83 -12.83
C LEU A 94 -8.27 4.08 -11.89
N HIS A 95 -7.68 3.47 -10.87
CA HIS A 95 -8.39 2.79 -9.81
C HIS A 95 -7.91 3.29 -8.45
N LEU A 96 -8.84 3.53 -7.54
CA LEU A 96 -8.59 4.07 -6.21
C LEU A 96 -9.33 3.25 -5.17
N ASN A 97 -8.62 2.74 -4.17
CA ASN A 97 -9.28 2.25 -2.96
C ASN A 97 -9.62 3.43 -2.05
N LEU A 98 -10.90 3.50 -1.67
CA LEU A 98 -11.38 4.40 -0.63
C LEU A 98 -11.55 3.59 0.66
N ILE A 99 -11.05 4.12 1.77
CA ILE A 99 -11.14 3.49 3.09
C ILE A 99 -11.71 4.51 4.06
N TRP A 100 -12.74 4.13 4.83
CA TRP A 100 -13.31 5.05 5.81
C TRP A 100 -12.29 5.40 6.90
N ASP A 101 -11.98 6.70 7.03
CA ASP A 101 -11.26 7.25 8.18
C ASP A 101 -12.23 7.38 9.37
N VAL A 102 -12.41 6.27 10.08
CA VAL A 102 -13.27 6.17 11.29
C VAL A 102 -12.93 7.17 12.39
N THR A 103 -11.77 7.84 12.31
CA THR A 103 -11.30 8.80 13.31
C THR A 103 -11.72 10.23 13.02
N LYS A 104 -12.27 10.49 11.81
CA LYS A 104 -12.69 11.82 11.36
C LYS A 104 -14.19 12.08 11.48
N GLY A 105 -14.98 11.04 11.75
CA GLY A 105 -16.43 11.13 11.92
C GLY A 105 -17.17 10.05 11.15
N GLU A 106 -18.46 10.27 10.92
CA GLU A 106 -19.32 9.35 10.19
C GLU A 106 -18.83 9.11 8.75
N CYS A 107 -19.07 7.90 8.25
CA CYS A 107 -18.76 7.56 6.87
C CYS A 107 -19.72 8.29 5.93
N GLY A 108 -19.20 8.93 4.89
CA GLY A 108 -20.02 9.59 3.87
C GLY A 108 -20.69 8.64 2.86
N PHE A 109 -20.59 7.32 3.06
CA PHE A 109 -21.17 6.29 2.18
C PHE A 109 -21.91 5.21 2.98
N GLN A 110 -22.99 4.69 2.42
CA GLN A 110 -23.80 3.63 3.03
C GLN A 110 -23.34 2.23 2.62
N HIS A 111 -23.69 1.22 3.43
CA HIS A 111 -23.45 -0.17 3.05
C HIS A 111 -24.26 -0.54 1.79
N GLY A 112 -23.58 -1.11 0.79
CA GLY A 112 -24.19 -1.49 -0.48
C GLY A 112 -24.48 -0.31 -1.41
N GLU A 113 -24.05 0.91 -1.06
CA GLU A 113 -24.13 2.05 -1.95
C GLU A 113 -23.28 1.79 -3.22
N VAL A 114 -23.90 1.93 -4.38
CA VAL A 114 -23.22 1.86 -5.67
C VAL A 114 -22.73 3.25 -6.05
N ILE A 115 -21.43 3.47 -5.93
CA ILE A 115 -20.78 4.73 -6.28
C ILE A 115 -20.63 4.79 -7.79
N LYS A 116 -21.06 5.90 -8.40
CA LYS A 116 -20.91 6.08 -9.85
C LYS A 116 -19.45 6.33 -10.20
N ARG A 117 -19.01 5.76 -11.33
CA ARG A 117 -17.69 6.04 -11.87
C ARG A 117 -17.60 7.52 -12.27
N PRO A 118 -16.64 8.29 -11.74
CA PRO A 118 -16.39 9.64 -12.22
C PRO A 118 -15.84 9.60 -13.64
N MET A 119 -16.13 10.63 -14.43
CA MET A 119 -15.63 10.75 -15.80
C MET A 119 -14.24 11.38 -15.80
N ASP A 120 -13.33 10.87 -16.62
CA ASP A 120 -11.99 11.44 -16.81
C ASP A 120 -12.02 12.75 -17.63
N TRP A 121 -11.77 13.89 -17.00
CA TRP A 121 -11.52 15.17 -17.68
C TRP A 121 -10.05 15.60 -17.57
N GLY A 122 -9.15 14.63 -17.38
CA GLY A 122 -7.74 14.86 -17.09
C GLY A 122 -7.44 14.94 -15.60
N ILE A 123 -6.17 15.18 -15.28
CA ILE A 123 -5.62 15.11 -13.91
C ILE A 123 -6.38 15.96 -12.88
N ASP A 124 -6.91 17.12 -13.29
CA ASP A 124 -7.68 18.01 -12.41
C ASP A 124 -8.98 17.35 -11.92
N SER A 125 -9.64 16.55 -12.76
CA SER A 125 -10.85 15.82 -12.36
C SER A 125 -10.58 14.69 -11.38
N TRP A 126 -9.42 14.05 -11.49
CA TRP A 126 -9.01 12.99 -10.55
C TRP A 126 -8.72 13.58 -9.18
N ASN A 127 -7.96 14.68 -9.18
CA ASN A 127 -7.63 15.46 -8.01
C ASN A 127 -8.87 16.05 -7.32
N GLN A 128 -9.83 16.56 -8.10
CA GLN A 128 -11.11 17.03 -7.59
C GLN A 128 -11.88 15.88 -6.91
N PHE A 129 -12.01 14.73 -7.58
CA PHE A 129 -12.69 13.56 -7.00
C PHE A 129 -12.03 13.10 -5.70
N ILE A 130 -10.69 13.07 -5.64
CA ILE A 130 -9.95 12.71 -4.42
C ILE A 130 -10.26 13.68 -3.27
N GLU A 131 -10.34 14.98 -3.52
CA GLU A 131 -10.73 15.94 -2.46
C GLU A 131 -12.19 15.74 -2.03
N GLU A 132 -13.11 15.52 -2.97
CA GLU A 132 -14.53 15.25 -2.66
C GLU A 132 -14.73 14.02 -1.77
N VAL A 133 -14.00 12.92 -2.01
CA VAL A 133 -14.09 11.73 -1.15
C VAL A 133 -13.37 11.91 0.18
N LYS A 134 -12.33 12.74 0.26
CA LYS A 134 -11.69 13.10 1.53
C LYS A 134 -12.61 13.94 2.41
N GLU A 135 -13.42 14.82 1.84
CA GLU A 135 -14.49 15.54 2.56
C GLU A 135 -15.55 14.58 3.13
N LYS A 136 -15.68 13.39 2.55
CA LYS A 136 -16.51 12.27 3.04
C LYS A 136 -15.76 11.32 3.99
N ASN A 137 -14.69 11.81 4.61
CA ASN A 137 -13.84 11.07 5.55
C ASN A 137 -13.24 9.80 4.95
N GLN A 138 -12.82 9.83 3.68
CA GLN A 138 -12.11 8.70 3.05
C GLN A 138 -10.60 8.93 2.98
N ILE A 139 -9.85 7.89 3.32
CA ILE A 139 -8.46 7.70 2.91
C ILE A 139 -8.45 7.15 1.50
N VAL A 140 -7.52 7.63 0.67
CA VAL A 140 -7.39 7.20 -0.73
C VAL A 140 -6.06 6.49 -0.94
N ILE A 141 -6.10 5.31 -1.57
CA ILE A 141 -4.95 4.55 -2.05
C ILE A 141 -5.03 4.48 -3.57
N LEU A 142 -3.93 4.77 -4.27
CA LEU A 142 -3.84 4.56 -5.71
C LEU A 142 -3.50 3.09 -6.01
N ASN A 143 -4.33 2.42 -6.80
CA ASN A 143 -4.18 0.99 -7.06
C ASN A 143 -3.30 0.73 -8.30
N HIS A 144 -2.52 -0.34 -8.22
CA HIS A 144 -1.74 -0.98 -9.31
C HIS A 144 -1.34 -0.09 -10.52
N PRO A 145 -0.51 0.96 -10.33
CA PRO A 145 -0.19 1.87 -11.42
C PRO A 145 0.42 1.21 -12.66
N ASN A 146 1.22 0.14 -12.49
CA ASN A 146 1.83 -0.60 -13.58
C ASN A 146 0.77 -1.27 -14.47
N TRP A 147 -0.17 -2.02 -13.87
CA TRP A 147 -1.25 -2.68 -14.60
C TRP A 147 -2.19 -1.68 -15.26
N SER A 148 -2.39 -0.53 -14.62
CA SER A 148 -3.18 0.58 -15.17
C SER A 148 -2.46 1.40 -16.26
N HIS A 149 -1.23 1.03 -16.64
CA HIS A 149 -0.39 1.72 -17.62
C HIS A 149 -0.29 3.23 -17.40
N MET A 150 -0.27 3.66 -16.13
CA MET A 150 -0.24 5.07 -15.78
C MET A 150 1.14 5.67 -16.08
N ASP A 151 1.14 6.85 -16.70
CA ASP A 151 2.38 7.61 -16.90
C ASP A 151 2.88 8.13 -15.53
N PHE A 152 4.19 8.09 -15.32
CA PHE A 152 4.82 8.54 -14.07
C PHE A 152 4.47 10.01 -13.76
N GLU A 153 4.26 10.80 -14.80
CA GLU A 153 3.93 12.24 -14.71
C GLU A 153 2.53 12.47 -14.15
N LEU A 154 1.59 11.59 -14.48
CA LEU A 154 0.23 11.63 -13.95
C LEU A 154 0.22 11.22 -12.48
N ILE A 155 0.99 10.19 -12.12
CA ILE A 155 1.14 9.76 -10.73
C ILE A 155 1.84 10.85 -9.91
N LEU A 156 2.85 11.53 -10.46
CA LEU A 156 3.50 12.66 -9.82
C LEU A 156 2.51 13.81 -9.57
N ALA A 157 1.66 14.12 -10.56
CA ALA A 157 0.68 15.21 -10.50
C ALA A 157 -0.58 14.91 -9.66
N LEU A 158 -0.90 13.64 -9.41
CA LEU A 158 -2.02 13.23 -8.56
C LEU A 158 -1.78 13.64 -7.10
N HIS A 159 -2.73 14.22 -6.39
CA HIS A 159 -2.54 14.59 -4.98
C HIS A 159 -3.66 14.06 -4.09
N GLY A 160 -3.39 14.01 -2.78
CA GLY A 160 -4.37 13.58 -1.78
C GLY A 160 -4.40 12.08 -1.48
N CYS A 161 -3.77 11.23 -2.31
CA CYS A 161 -3.56 9.83 -1.97
C CYS A 161 -2.62 9.68 -0.76
N LEU A 162 -3.03 8.88 0.22
CA LEU A 162 -2.19 8.53 1.37
C LEU A 162 -1.03 7.62 0.94
N ALA A 163 -1.35 6.63 0.10
CA ALA A 163 -0.44 5.62 -0.39
C ALA A 163 -0.78 5.23 -1.84
N PHE A 164 0.08 4.42 -2.44
CA PHE A 164 -0.22 3.67 -3.66
C PHE A 164 0.24 2.21 -3.47
N GLU A 165 -0.24 1.30 -4.31
CA GLU A 165 0.23 -0.07 -4.33
C GLU A 165 1.61 -0.18 -4.98
N VAL A 166 2.65 -0.44 -4.17
CA VAL A 166 3.97 -0.83 -4.71
C VAL A 166 3.97 -2.28 -5.19
N TRP A 167 3.04 -3.07 -4.66
CA TRP A 167 2.80 -4.44 -5.07
C TRP A 167 1.30 -4.70 -5.12
N ASN A 168 0.86 -5.28 -6.23
CA ASN A 168 -0.48 -5.80 -6.40
C ASN A 168 -0.37 -7.25 -6.90
N SER A 169 -0.85 -8.21 -6.10
CA SER A 169 -0.61 -9.64 -6.39
C SER A 169 -1.34 -10.11 -7.64
N GLY A 170 -2.58 -9.69 -7.89
CA GLY A 170 -3.31 -10.00 -9.12
C GLY A 170 -2.55 -9.49 -10.35
N SER A 171 -2.10 -8.24 -10.30
CA SER A 171 -1.28 -7.61 -11.34
C SER A 171 0.01 -8.39 -11.61
N VAL A 172 0.77 -8.77 -10.59
CA VAL A 172 2.08 -9.39 -10.78
C VAL A 172 1.99 -10.89 -11.07
N LEU A 173 1.11 -11.61 -10.38
CA LEU A 173 1.06 -13.07 -10.40
C LEU A 173 0.08 -13.64 -11.44
N ASP A 174 -1.03 -12.95 -11.72
CA ASP A 174 -2.07 -13.44 -12.64
C ASP A 174 -1.85 -12.94 -14.07
N VAL A 175 -1.46 -11.66 -14.21
CA VAL A 175 -1.34 -11.00 -15.53
C VAL A 175 0.09 -10.62 -15.92
N GLY A 176 1.09 -10.96 -15.09
CA GLY A 176 2.51 -10.84 -15.44
C GLY A 176 3.08 -9.41 -15.39
N GLY A 177 2.46 -8.53 -14.61
CA GLY A 177 2.96 -7.18 -14.34
C GLY A 177 4.18 -7.15 -13.43
N TYR A 178 4.54 -5.94 -12.97
CA TYR A 178 5.74 -5.70 -12.16
C TYR A 178 5.43 -4.89 -10.90
N PRO A 179 6.29 -4.98 -9.86
CA PRO A 179 6.24 -4.05 -8.74
C PRO A 179 6.41 -2.61 -9.20
N ASP A 180 5.71 -1.69 -8.54
CA ASP A 180 5.70 -0.26 -8.85
C ASP A 180 6.77 0.53 -8.06
N ASP A 181 7.88 -0.12 -7.70
CA ASP A 181 8.94 0.51 -6.90
C ASP A 181 9.71 1.59 -7.69
N ALA A 182 9.89 1.39 -8.99
CA ALA A 182 10.52 2.38 -9.88
C ALA A 182 9.71 3.69 -9.99
N VAL A 183 8.38 3.60 -10.11
CA VAL A 183 7.52 4.80 -10.17
C VAL A 183 7.43 5.49 -8.81
N TRP A 184 7.50 4.72 -7.72
CA TRP A 184 7.60 5.28 -6.39
C TRP A 184 8.85 6.15 -6.24
N ASP A 185 10.01 5.60 -6.61
CA ASP A 185 11.28 6.31 -6.52
C ASP A 185 11.33 7.53 -7.44
N TYR A 186 10.74 7.41 -8.63
CA TYR A 186 10.56 8.53 -9.54
C TYR A 186 9.81 9.70 -8.87
N CYS A 187 8.71 9.39 -8.17
CA CYS A 187 7.91 10.37 -7.46
C CYS A 187 8.61 10.94 -6.23
N LEU A 188 9.17 10.08 -5.37
CA LEU A 188 9.86 10.47 -4.14
C LEU A 188 11.06 11.37 -4.43
N SER A 189 11.84 11.04 -5.47
CA SER A 189 13.00 11.84 -5.88
C SER A 189 12.64 13.26 -6.34
N ARG A 190 11.36 13.50 -6.69
CA ARG A 190 10.80 14.79 -7.11
C ARG A 190 9.99 15.48 -6.01
N GLY A 191 10.13 15.02 -4.77
CA GLY A 191 9.51 15.66 -3.60
C GLY A 191 8.08 15.23 -3.32
N LYS A 192 7.50 14.30 -4.09
CA LYS A 192 6.20 13.73 -3.76
C LYS A 192 6.31 12.97 -2.44
N ARG A 193 5.40 13.23 -1.51
CA ARG A 193 5.29 12.48 -0.25
C ARG A 193 4.13 11.51 -0.38
N ILE A 194 4.41 10.29 -0.81
CA ILE A 194 3.41 9.22 -0.92
C ILE A 194 3.99 7.93 -0.30
N ARG A 195 3.14 7.23 0.45
CA ARG A 195 3.48 5.94 1.08
C ARG A 195 3.22 4.78 0.11
N ALA A 196 3.66 3.59 0.47
CA ALA A 196 3.37 2.37 -0.30
C ALA A 196 2.65 1.32 0.54
N VAL A 197 1.70 0.62 -0.08
CA VAL A 197 1.03 -0.58 0.45
C VAL A 197 1.22 -1.76 -0.51
N ALA A 198 0.89 -2.95 -0.05
CA ALA A 198 0.76 -4.14 -0.88
C ALA A 198 -0.64 -4.72 -0.71
N GLY A 199 -1.33 -4.90 -1.83
CA GLY A 199 -2.67 -5.47 -1.93
C GLY A 199 -2.66 -6.72 -2.80
N ASP A 200 -3.64 -7.60 -2.61
CA ASP A 200 -3.72 -8.80 -3.42
C ASP A 200 -4.55 -8.62 -4.68
N ASP A 201 -5.63 -7.83 -4.63
CA ASP A 201 -6.54 -7.63 -5.75
C ASP A 201 -7.05 -8.97 -6.32
N THR A 202 -7.35 -9.86 -5.37
CA THR A 202 -7.70 -11.23 -5.66
C THR A 202 -9.17 -11.30 -6.07
N HIS A 203 -9.41 -11.89 -7.24
CA HIS A 203 -10.75 -12.19 -7.74
C HIS A 203 -11.09 -13.68 -7.62
N ASN A 204 -10.05 -14.52 -7.58
CA ASN A 204 -10.14 -15.96 -7.45
C ASN A 204 -9.57 -16.41 -6.09
N TYR A 205 -10.20 -17.41 -5.47
CA TYR A 205 -9.91 -17.89 -4.12
C TYR A 205 -9.65 -19.39 -4.16
N GLY A 206 -8.81 -19.89 -3.26
CA GLY A 206 -8.31 -21.27 -3.31
C GLY A 206 -6.80 -21.35 -3.54
N GLU A 207 -6.21 -22.47 -3.10
CA GLU A 207 -4.76 -22.72 -3.19
C GLU A 207 -4.28 -22.82 -4.63
N GLU A 208 -5.15 -23.25 -5.56
CA GLU A 208 -4.84 -23.41 -6.98
C GLU A 208 -4.51 -22.11 -7.70
N PHE A 209 -5.03 -20.97 -7.21
CA PHE A 209 -4.76 -19.66 -7.79
C PHE A 209 -3.54 -18.98 -7.17
N GLY A 210 -3.31 -19.18 -5.87
CA GLY A 210 -2.11 -18.68 -5.18
C GLY A 210 -2.03 -17.16 -4.98
N ILE A 211 -3.07 -16.39 -5.31
CA ILE A 211 -3.09 -14.92 -5.19
C ILE A 211 -3.48 -14.48 -3.77
N CYS A 212 -4.59 -15.01 -3.23
CA CYS A 212 -5.06 -14.64 -1.90
C CYS A 212 -3.97 -14.91 -0.85
N GLY A 213 -3.61 -13.87 -0.11
CA GLY A 213 -2.63 -13.90 0.97
C GLY A 213 -1.17 -13.95 0.53
N SER A 214 -0.88 -13.70 -0.75
CA SER A 214 0.49 -13.69 -1.30
C SER A 214 1.26 -12.41 -0.99
N SER A 215 0.54 -11.31 -0.69
CA SER A 215 1.09 -10.06 -0.18
C SER A 215 0.34 -9.58 1.06
N ALA A 216 0.92 -8.63 1.80
CA ALA A 216 0.26 -8.00 2.94
C ALA A 216 0.82 -6.60 3.20
N THR A 217 -0.01 -5.78 3.84
CA THR A 217 0.42 -4.54 4.50
C THR A 217 0.47 -4.78 6.01
N ILE A 218 1.67 -4.72 6.60
CA ILE A 218 1.88 -4.94 8.04
C ILE A 218 1.76 -3.63 8.79
N VAL A 219 0.77 -3.49 9.67
CA VAL A 219 0.47 -2.26 10.42
C VAL A 219 0.92 -2.39 11.87
N CYS A 220 1.64 -1.40 12.39
CA CYS A 220 2.22 -1.41 13.73
C CYS A 220 1.42 -0.50 14.67
N THR A 221 0.64 -1.10 15.59
CA THR A 221 -0.14 -0.35 16.59
C THR A 221 -0.42 -1.19 17.84
N GLU A 222 -0.45 -0.57 19.01
CA GLU A 222 -0.87 -1.23 20.26
C GLU A 222 -2.40 -1.38 20.34
N ASN A 223 -3.14 -0.54 19.61
CA ASN A 223 -4.58 -0.53 19.61
C ASN A 223 -5.10 -1.33 18.42
N PHE A 224 -5.44 -2.60 18.64
CA PHE A 224 -6.13 -3.43 17.64
C PHE A 224 -7.61 -3.03 17.54
N SER A 225 -7.88 -2.01 16.75
CA SER A 225 -9.23 -1.54 16.38
C SER A 225 -9.17 -0.86 15.02
N LYS A 226 -10.32 -0.65 14.36
CA LYS A 226 -10.37 0.07 13.07
C LYS A 226 -9.70 1.44 13.17
N ALA A 227 -9.94 2.16 14.28
CA ALA A 227 -9.31 3.45 14.54
C ALA A 227 -7.79 3.33 14.73
N GLY A 228 -7.32 2.33 15.47
CA GLY A 228 -5.88 2.12 15.67
C GLY A 228 -5.14 1.73 14.38
N ILE A 229 -5.76 0.92 13.53
CA ILE A 229 -5.22 0.57 12.20
C ILE A 229 -5.18 1.82 11.30
N VAL A 230 -6.28 2.58 11.23
CA VAL A 230 -6.38 3.80 10.42
C VAL A 230 -5.37 4.87 10.85
N GLU A 231 -5.19 5.10 12.17
CA GLU A 231 -4.17 6.04 12.65
C GLU A 231 -2.75 5.60 12.26
N ALA A 232 -2.42 4.32 12.43
CA ALA A 232 -1.11 3.81 12.05
C ALA A 232 -0.84 3.93 10.55
N LEU A 233 -1.86 3.73 9.69
CA LEU A 233 -1.76 3.99 8.25
C LEU A 233 -1.50 5.49 7.97
N LYS A 234 -2.23 6.41 8.62
CA LYS A 234 -2.03 7.85 8.41
C LYS A 234 -0.67 8.35 8.85
N GLU A 235 -0.13 7.78 9.92
CA GLU A 235 1.17 8.14 10.47
C GLU A 235 2.33 7.45 9.72
N GLY A 236 2.07 6.39 8.96
CA GLY A 236 3.11 5.66 8.25
C GLY A 236 3.78 4.55 9.06
N ARG A 237 3.15 4.11 10.15
CA ARG A 237 3.62 3.01 11.00
C ARG A 237 3.25 1.66 10.40
N PHE A 238 3.68 1.40 9.17
CA PHE A 238 3.37 0.17 8.45
C PHE A 238 4.36 -0.10 7.31
N TYR A 239 4.41 -1.33 6.81
CA TYR A 239 5.22 -1.68 5.64
C TYR A 239 4.55 -2.75 4.76
N PRO A 240 4.62 -2.62 3.42
CA PRO A 240 4.22 -3.68 2.49
C PRO A 240 5.23 -4.84 2.45
N THR A 241 4.73 -6.05 2.21
CA THR A 241 5.55 -7.25 2.09
C THR A 241 4.89 -8.36 1.26
N THR A 242 5.70 -9.18 0.59
CA THR A 242 5.31 -10.48 0.02
C THR A 242 5.87 -11.68 0.79
N GLY A 243 6.49 -11.43 1.94
CA GLY A 243 7.05 -12.47 2.83
C GLY A 243 7.90 -11.92 3.98
N PRO A 244 9.00 -11.18 3.71
CA PRO A 244 9.91 -10.72 4.74
C PRO A 244 9.26 -9.84 5.80
N LYS A 245 9.80 -9.85 7.01
CA LYS A 245 9.37 -9.02 8.13
C LYS A 245 10.43 -7.98 8.48
N ILE A 246 9.98 -6.77 8.80
CA ILE A 246 10.80 -5.72 9.41
C ILE A 246 10.39 -5.69 10.89
N TYR A 247 11.28 -6.17 11.76
CA TYR A 247 11.02 -6.19 13.20
C TYR A 247 11.25 -4.82 13.82
N ASP A 248 12.32 -4.14 13.41
CA ASP A 248 12.69 -2.83 13.92
C ASP A 248 13.34 -1.98 12.82
N LEU A 249 13.03 -0.69 12.79
CA LEU A 249 13.65 0.26 11.88
C LEU A 249 13.65 1.64 12.52
N ARG A 250 14.85 2.11 12.89
CA ARG A 250 15.02 3.40 13.56
C ARG A 250 16.33 4.08 13.20
N ILE A 251 16.40 5.37 13.49
CA ILE A 251 17.60 6.19 13.38
C ILE A 251 17.93 6.68 14.78
N VAL A 252 19.16 6.42 15.22
CA VAL A 252 19.71 6.88 16.50
C VAL A 252 21.08 7.48 16.21
N ASP A 253 21.31 8.71 16.67
CA ASP A 253 22.60 9.40 16.49
C ASP A 253 23.11 9.43 15.03
N GLY A 254 22.19 9.53 14.07
CA GLY A 254 22.51 9.56 12.64
C GLY A 254 22.81 8.19 11.98
N THR A 255 22.67 7.10 12.74
CA THR A 255 22.81 5.73 12.24
C THR A 255 21.42 5.10 12.07
N LEU A 256 21.14 4.58 10.89
CA LEU A 256 19.99 3.71 10.66
C LEU A 256 20.30 2.31 11.21
N HIS A 257 19.41 1.80 12.05
CA HIS A 257 19.40 0.44 12.55
C HIS A 257 18.17 -0.30 12.01
N LEU A 258 18.40 -1.46 11.40
CA LEU A 258 17.37 -2.36 10.89
C LEU A 258 17.51 -3.72 11.58
N GLU A 259 16.38 -4.31 11.99
CA GLU A 259 16.24 -5.70 12.39
C GLU A 259 15.14 -6.34 11.53
N CYS A 260 15.42 -7.47 10.86
CA CYS A 260 14.52 -8.11 9.92
C CYS A 260 14.58 -9.64 9.95
N SER A 261 13.57 -10.28 9.32
CA SER A 261 13.62 -11.71 9.03
C SER A 261 14.83 -12.03 8.12
N PRO A 262 15.29 -13.30 8.07
CA PRO A 262 16.42 -13.72 7.23
C PRO A 262 16.31 -13.20 5.78
N ALA A 263 17.29 -12.41 5.35
CA ALA A 263 17.35 -11.77 4.05
C ALA A 263 18.57 -12.24 3.25
N SER A 264 18.40 -12.42 1.94
CA SER A 264 19.50 -12.64 1.00
C SER A 264 20.17 -11.31 0.63
N VAL A 265 19.37 -10.24 0.52
CA VAL A 265 19.81 -8.89 0.19
C VAL A 265 19.04 -7.85 0.99
N ILE A 266 19.75 -6.88 1.57
CA ILE A 266 19.17 -5.65 2.10
C ILE A 266 19.65 -4.49 1.22
N THR A 267 18.72 -3.73 0.64
CA THR A 267 19.04 -2.60 -0.23
C THR A 267 18.52 -1.29 0.36
N ILE A 268 19.39 -0.30 0.44
CA ILE A 268 19.02 1.09 0.71
C ILE A 268 18.82 1.76 -0.64
N VAL A 269 17.62 2.25 -0.88
CA VAL A 269 17.24 3.00 -2.07
C VAL A 269 17.02 4.44 -1.66
N GLY A 270 17.56 5.40 -2.40
CA GLY A 270 17.37 6.81 -2.12
C GLY A 270 17.37 7.66 -3.39
N GLY A 271 17.05 8.94 -3.23
CA GLY A 271 17.02 9.85 -4.37
C GLY A 271 18.38 10.10 -5.00
N ASN A 272 18.37 10.81 -6.13
CA ASN A 272 19.56 11.05 -6.97
C ASN A 272 20.20 9.74 -7.49
N GLY A 273 19.41 8.69 -7.69
CA GLY A 273 19.88 7.38 -8.15
C GLY A 273 20.71 6.62 -7.12
N PHE A 274 20.63 6.98 -5.84
CA PHE A 274 21.36 6.29 -4.79
C PHE A 274 20.80 4.89 -4.56
N GLY A 275 21.69 3.90 -4.65
CA GLY A 275 21.39 2.51 -4.31
C GLY A 275 22.59 1.88 -3.63
N ARG A 276 22.38 1.22 -2.50
CA ARG A 276 23.41 0.43 -1.82
C ARG A 276 22.85 -0.89 -1.34
N SER A 277 23.38 -1.99 -1.87
CA SER A 277 22.97 -3.35 -1.50
C SER A 277 24.02 -4.02 -0.62
N TYR A 278 23.53 -4.77 0.35
CA TYR A 278 24.29 -5.64 1.23
C TYR A 278 23.82 -7.07 0.95
N TYR A 279 24.75 -7.97 0.66
CA TYR A 279 24.45 -9.34 0.24
C TYR A 279 24.88 -10.30 1.35
N ALA A 280 24.02 -11.27 1.65
CA ALA A 280 24.39 -12.41 2.47
C ALA A 280 25.54 -13.18 1.78
N LYS A 281 26.46 -13.73 2.58
CA LYS A 281 27.46 -14.67 2.06
C LYS A 281 26.78 -16.01 1.76
N ASN A 282 27.39 -16.83 0.89
CA ASN A 282 26.81 -18.12 0.52
C ASN A 282 26.49 -18.98 1.74
N GLY A 283 25.22 -19.35 1.90
CA GLY A 283 24.73 -20.18 3.01
C GLY A 283 24.33 -19.41 4.28
N ASP A 284 24.58 -18.10 4.34
CA ASP A 284 24.21 -17.22 5.45
C ASP A 284 22.96 -16.38 5.11
N TYR A 285 22.51 -15.60 6.10
CA TYR A 285 21.44 -14.60 5.94
C TYR A 285 21.86 -13.28 6.61
N LEU A 286 21.27 -12.19 6.16
CA LEU A 286 21.29 -10.90 6.85
C LEU A 286 20.03 -10.80 7.72
N ASN A 287 20.19 -10.42 8.98
CA ASN A 287 19.08 -10.18 9.92
C ASN A 287 19.09 -8.76 10.48
N GLU A 288 20.19 -8.03 10.27
CA GLU A 288 20.40 -6.69 10.77
C GLU A 288 21.21 -5.87 9.77
N LEU A 289 21.07 -4.56 9.84
CA LEU A 289 21.91 -3.63 9.10
C LEU A 289 22.05 -2.31 9.87
N ASP A 290 23.30 -1.92 10.07
CA ASP A 290 23.67 -0.56 10.48
C ASP A 290 24.19 0.23 9.28
N TRP A 291 23.64 1.42 9.07
CA TRP A 291 24.07 2.32 8.00
C TRP A 291 24.12 3.77 8.45
N GLN A 292 25.28 4.41 8.27
CA GLN A 292 25.43 5.84 8.48
C GLN A 292 24.60 6.61 7.45
N VAL A 293 23.61 7.37 7.92
CA VAL A 293 22.66 8.04 7.04
C VAL A 293 23.39 9.09 6.19
N ASN A 294 23.24 8.98 4.87
CA ASN A 294 23.78 9.96 3.94
C ASN A 294 22.90 11.22 3.91
N SER A 295 23.38 12.30 4.53
CA SER A 295 22.65 13.57 4.61
C SER A 295 22.46 14.30 3.28
N ASN A 296 23.09 13.85 2.19
CA ASN A 296 22.94 14.45 0.85
C ASN A 296 21.75 13.88 0.05
N LEU A 297 21.07 12.85 0.57
CA LEU A 297 19.85 12.33 -0.05
C LEU A 297 18.68 13.28 0.23
N ASN A 298 17.64 13.24 -0.60
CA ASN A 298 16.36 13.90 -0.29
C ASN A 298 15.38 12.93 0.42
N TYR A 299 15.48 11.64 0.13
CA TYR A 299 14.82 10.56 0.84
C TYR A 299 15.67 9.28 0.78
N PHE A 300 15.36 8.33 1.66
CA PHE A 300 15.75 6.94 1.48
C PHE A 300 14.67 5.99 2.01
N ARG A 301 14.70 4.73 1.56
CA ARG A 301 13.85 3.62 2.00
C ARG A 301 14.64 2.32 1.95
N ILE A 302 14.14 1.31 2.65
CA ILE A 302 14.78 0.01 2.76
C ILE A 302 13.98 -1.03 2.01
N ARG A 303 14.67 -1.90 1.27
CA ARG A 303 14.13 -3.09 0.64
C ARG A 303 14.81 -4.32 1.22
N VAL A 304 14.04 -5.23 1.81
CA VAL A 304 14.52 -6.49 2.37
C VAL A 304 14.03 -7.61 1.46
N THR A 305 14.94 -8.38 0.87
CA THR A 305 14.60 -9.47 -0.05
C THR A 305 15.11 -10.79 0.52
N ASP A 306 14.25 -11.81 0.58
CA ASP A 306 14.63 -13.15 1.05
C ASP A 306 15.27 -14.00 -0.05
N GLN A 307 15.59 -15.26 0.25
CA GLN A 307 16.19 -16.20 -0.71
C GLN A 307 15.25 -16.63 -1.85
N PHE A 308 13.94 -16.39 -1.70
CA PHE A 308 12.92 -16.73 -2.70
C PHE A 308 12.54 -15.52 -3.57
N GLY A 309 13.20 -14.38 -3.36
CA GLY A 309 12.89 -13.13 -4.07
C GLY A 309 11.69 -12.37 -3.50
N LYS A 310 11.06 -12.86 -2.42
CA LYS A 310 9.99 -12.12 -1.75
C LYS A 310 10.59 -10.92 -1.05
N THR A 311 9.81 -9.84 -0.98
CA THR A 311 10.34 -8.52 -0.66
C THR A 311 9.44 -7.79 0.33
N ALA A 312 10.05 -7.07 1.28
CA ALA A 312 9.40 -6.04 2.09
C ALA A 312 10.00 -4.67 1.78
N TRP A 313 9.18 -3.62 1.84
CA TRP A 313 9.60 -2.24 1.61
C TRP A 313 9.26 -1.38 2.81
N SER A 314 10.22 -0.65 3.37
CA SER A 314 9.90 0.37 4.38
C SER A 314 9.20 1.57 3.73
N GLN A 315 8.45 2.35 4.52
CA GLN A 315 8.08 3.69 4.10
C GLN A 315 9.32 4.57 3.87
N PRO A 316 9.21 5.61 3.02
CA PRO A 316 10.29 6.54 2.77
C PRO A 316 10.52 7.42 3.99
N ILE A 317 11.78 7.59 4.34
CA ILE A 317 12.21 8.55 5.32
C ILE A 317 12.74 9.76 4.56
N MET A 318 12.02 10.88 4.65
CA MET A 318 12.41 12.12 3.97
C MET A 318 13.49 12.81 4.78
N MET A 319 14.59 13.21 4.15
CA MET A 319 15.71 13.83 4.86
C MET A 319 15.34 15.16 5.51
N GLN A 320 14.43 15.92 4.90
CA GLN A 320 13.85 17.13 5.48
C GLN A 320 13.14 16.88 6.82
N ASP A 321 12.64 15.66 7.06
CA ASP A 321 12.02 15.32 8.33
C ASP A 321 13.12 15.08 9.37
N LEU A 322 14.27 14.50 8.99
CA LEU A 322 15.37 14.17 9.92
C LEU A 322 16.29 15.33 10.28
N LEU A 323 16.41 16.30 9.38
CA LEU A 323 17.29 17.46 9.51
C LEU A 323 16.49 18.59 10.16
N VAL A 324 16.76 18.87 11.45
CA VAL A 324 16.14 19.97 12.17
C VAL A 324 16.74 21.28 11.66
N GLY A 325 15.92 22.14 11.02
CA GLY A 325 16.23 23.54 10.74
C GLY A 325 17.28 23.80 9.65
N SER A 326 16.93 23.59 8.38
CA SER A 326 17.62 24.25 7.26
C SER A 326 16.86 25.48 6.81
#